data_AF-A0A852NKF7-F1
#
_entry.id   AF-A0A852NKF7-F1
#
_cell.length_a   1.000
_cell.length_b   1.000
_cell.length_c   1.000
_cell.angle_alpha   90.00
_cell.angle_beta   90.00
_cell.angle_gamma   90.00
#
_symmetry.space_group_name_H-M   'P 1'
#
loop_
_entity.id
_entity.type
_entity.pdbx_description
1 polymer ?
#
loop_
_entity_poly.entity_id
_entity_poly.type
_entity_poly.pdbx_seq_one_letter_code
_entity_poly.pdbx_strand_id
1 'polypeptide(L)'
;MDSEVEEVARVLLKIVCSSPEFIQKAASETLGMMVKNVTPVRAMTALMDRVVQHCHVLARKCAAEHLLSLMEKMGTKKLAETPRAERLVPVAVRVAQDSHKDTRHYGQEMVKMLMTHRTFKRLLEQSVSERDL
;
A
#
# COMPACT_ATOMS: atom_id res chain seq x y z
N MET A 1 11.22 -10.98 13.82
CA MET A 1 10.17 -9.98 14.14
C MET A 1 9.46 -9.48 12.89
N ASP A 2 10.15 -9.08 11.80
CA ASP A 2 9.44 -8.59 10.59
C ASP A 2 8.55 -9.65 9.94
N SER A 3 8.95 -10.92 10.01
CA SER A 3 8.18 -12.08 9.52
C SER A 3 6.78 -12.21 10.14
N GLU A 4 6.58 -11.80 11.39
CA GLU A 4 5.30 -11.94 12.09
C GLU A 4 4.24 -10.97 11.54
N VAL A 5 4.65 -9.73 11.24
CA VAL A 5 3.74 -8.71 10.68
C VAL A 5 3.36 -9.07 9.25
N GLU A 6 4.33 -9.58 8.47
CA GLU A 6 4.07 -10.09 7.12
C GLU A 6 3.14 -11.31 7.14
N GLU A 7 3.28 -12.18 8.14
CA GLU A 7 2.43 -13.34 8.33
C GLU A 7 1.00 -12.94 8.68
N VAL A 8 0.83 -12.06 9.68
CA VAL A 8 -0.48 -11.58 10.11
C VAL A 8 -1.17 -10.86 8.96
N ALA A 9 -0.47 -9.98 8.24
CA ALA A 9 -1.00 -9.31 7.05
C ALA A 9 -1.47 -10.33 6.00
N ARG A 10 -0.67 -11.36 5.73
CA ARG A 10 -1.03 -12.42 4.77
C ARG A 10 -2.29 -13.18 5.20
N VAL A 11 -2.36 -13.60 6.46
CA VAL A 11 -3.52 -14.36 6.98
C VAL A 11 -4.79 -13.51 6.94
N LEU A 12 -4.73 -12.26 7.39
CA LEU A 12 -5.90 -11.37 7.39
C LEU A 12 -6.38 -11.06 5.97
N LEU A 13 -5.47 -10.80 5.02
CA LEU A 13 -5.84 -10.57 3.62
C LEU A 13 -6.45 -11.81 2.97
N LYS A 14 -6.00 -13.02 3.34
CA LYS A 14 -6.65 -14.26 2.91
C LYS A 14 -8.08 -14.33 3.43
N ILE A 15 -8.31 -14.02 4.70
CA ILE A 15 -9.65 -14.01 5.32
C ILE A 15 -10.57 -12.99 4.64
N VAL A 16 -10.06 -11.79 4.31
CA VAL A 16 -10.80 -10.76 3.56
C VAL A 16 -11.32 -11.27 2.21
N CYS A 17 -10.66 -12.26 1.60
CA CYS A 17 -11.03 -12.76 0.29
C CYS A 17 -11.87 -14.04 0.29
N SER A 18 -11.89 -14.79 1.40
CA SER A 18 -12.50 -16.11 1.45
C SER A 18 -13.72 -16.20 2.39
N SER A 19 -14.16 -15.10 2.97
CA SER A 19 -15.16 -15.10 4.04
C SER A 19 -16.41 -14.28 3.69
N PRO A 20 -17.55 -14.46 4.37
CA PRO A 20 -18.70 -13.58 4.26
C PRO A 20 -18.38 -12.13 4.65
N GLU A 21 -19.15 -11.18 4.13
CA GLU A 21 -18.90 -9.73 4.25
C GLU A 21 -18.63 -9.25 5.69
N PHE A 22 -19.37 -9.77 6.68
CA PHE A 22 -19.16 -9.41 8.09
C PHE A 22 -17.78 -9.82 8.62
N ILE A 23 -17.26 -10.97 8.19
CA ILE A 23 -15.90 -11.44 8.54
C ILE A 23 -14.85 -10.66 7.76
N GLN A 24 -15.12 -10.34 6.48
CA GLN A 24 -14.21 -9.52 5.69
C GLN A 24 -13.97 -8.16 6.35
N LYS A 25 -15.04 -7.52 6.81
CA LYS A 25 -14.97 -6.23 7.52
C LYS A 25 -14.15 -6.35 8.81
N ALA A 26 -14.44 -7.35 9.64
CA ALA A 26 -13.69 -7.59 10.87
C ALA A 26 -12.19 -7.87 10.61
N ALA A 27 -11.87 -8.63 9.56
CA ALA A 27 -10.49 -8.91 9.15
C ALA A 27 -9.77 -7.64 8.65
N SER A 28 -10.45 -6.79 7.87
CA SER A 28 -9.92 -5.49 7.45
C SER A 28 -9.67 -4.56 8.64
N GLU A 29 -10.62 -4.47 9.57
CA GLU A 29 -10.44 -3.66 10.80
C GLU A 29 -9.27 -4.16 11.64
N THR A 30 -9.12 -5.49 11.75
CA THR A 30 -8.00 -6.12 12.44
C THR A 30 -6.66 -5.82 11.77
N LEU A 31 -6.62 -5.82 10.43
CA LEU A 31 -5.43 -5.41 9.68
C LEU A 31 -5.09 -3.95 9.95
N GLY A 32 -6.10 -3.07 9.98
CA GLY A 32 -5.93 -1.67 10.36
C GLY A 32 -5.39 -1.49 11.80
N MET A 33 -5.84 -2.30 12.76
CA MET A 33 -5.30 -2.29 14.12
C MET A 33 -3.85 -2.74 14.17
N MET A 34 -3.48 -3.80 13.43
CA MET A 34 -2.09 -4.24 13.32
C MET A 34 -1.19 -3.12 12.76
N VAL A 35 -1.61 -2.46 11.67
CA VAL A 35 -0.87 -1.34 11.06
C VAL A 35 -0.65 -0.19 12.04
N LYS A 36 -1.63 0.08 12.92
CA LYS A 36 -1.53 1.15 13.93
C LYS A 36 -0.55 0.83 15.06
N ASN A 37 -0.34 -0.46 15.37
CA ASN A 37 0.43 -0.90 16.54
C ASN A 37 1.88 -1.32 16.23
N VAL A 38 2.25 -1.42 14.96
CA VAL A 38 3.62 -1.71 14.52
C VAL A 38 4.32 -0.46 14.00
N THR A 39 5.64 -0.51 13.82
CA THR A 39 6.35 0.64 13.26
C THR A 39 5.90 0.89 11.81
N PRO A 40 5.78 2.16 11.37
CA PRO A 40 5.28 2.47 10.04
C PRO A 40 6.06 1.79 8.90
N VAL A 41 7.39 1.71 9.02
CA VAL A 41 8.25 1.04 8.02
C VAL A 41 7.95 -0.46 7.91
N ARG A 42 7.64 -1.13 9.02
CA ARG A 42 7.24 -2.54 9.03
C ARG A 42 5.87 -2.74 8.40
N ALA A 43 4.90 -1.91 8.77
CA ALA A 43 3.56 -1.94 8.17
C ALA A 43 3.60 -1.69 6.65
N MET A 44 4.38 -0.70 6.19
CA MET A 44 4.56 -0.44 4.76
C MET A 44 5.12 -1.66 4.04
N THR A 45 6.18 -2.27 4.57
CA THR A 45 6.81 -3.45 3.97
C THR A 45 5.80 -4.59 3.82
N ALA A 46 5.03 -4.87 4.87
CA ALA A 46 4.03 -5.94 4.86
C ALA A 46 2.87 -5.70 3.87
N LEU A 47 2.53 -4.44 3.57
CA LEU A 47 1.43 -4.10 2.67
C LEU A 47 1.86 -3.93 1.21
N MET A 48 3.04 -3.34 0.94
CA MET A 48 3.49 -3.01 -0.41
C MET A 48 3.61 -4.24 -1.33
N ASP A 49 4.16 -5.34 -0.81
CA ASP A 49 4.29 -6.57 -1.62
C ASP A 49 2.92 -7.22 -1.86
N ARG A 50 2.01 -7.11 -0.88
CA ARG A 50 0.68 -7.73 -0.95
C ARG A 50 -0.26 -6.99 -1.88
N VAL A 51 -0.26 -5.65 -1.85
CA VAL A 51 -1.15 -4.86 -2.71
C VAL A 51 -0.88 -5.10 -4.19
N VAL A 52 0.39 -5.39 -4.52
CA VAL A 52 0.88 -5.58 -5.88
C VAL A 52 0.68 -7.02 -6.39
N GLN A 53 0.82 -8.02 -5.52
CA GLN A 53 0.89 -9.43 -5.92
C GLN A 53 -0.42 -10.22 -5.72
N HIS A 54 -1.39 -9.69 -4.98
CA HIS A 54 -2.56 -10.48 -4.60
C HIS A 54 -3.56 -10.67 -5.76
N CYS A 55 -3.96 -11.92 -6.02
CA CYS A 55 -4.89 -12.25 -7.12
C CYS A 55 -6.30 -11.71 -6.89
N HIS A 56 -6.76 -11.68 -5.64
CA HIS A 56 -8.12 -11.28 -5.30
C HIS A 56 -8.28 -9.77 -5.11
N VAL A 57 -9.32 -9.20 -5.72
CA VAL A 57 -9.61 -7.76 -5.75
C VAL A 57 -9.80 -7.17 -4.36
N LEU A 58 -10.52 -7.86 -3.47
CA LEU A 58 -10.83 -7.34 -2.12
C LEU A 58 -9.58 -7.20 -1.24
N ALA A 59 -8.62 -8.13 -1.31
CA ALA A 59 -7.35 -7.97 -0.60
C ALA A 59 -6.51 -6.82 -1.16
N ARG A 60 -6.49 -6.62 -2.49
CA ARG A 60 -5.80 -5.46 -3.06
C ARG A 60 -6.43 -4.15 -2.61
N LYS A 61 -7.77 -4.07 -2.61
CA LYS A 61 -8.50 -2.91 -2.07
C LYS A 61 -8.12 -2.64 -0.61
N CYS A 62 -8.25 -3.66 0.26
CA CYS A 62 -7.98 -3.56 1.69
C CYS A 62 -6.51 -3.15 1.97
N ALA A 63 -5.54 -3.78 1.30
CA ALA A 63 -4.14 -3.41 1.45
C ALA A 63 -3.85 -1.98 0.95
N ALA A 64 -4.47 -1.55 -0.16
CA ALA A 64 -4.31 -0.20 -0.71
C ALA A 64 -4.87 0.87 0.23
N GLU A 65 -6.06 0.64 0.80
CA GLU A 65 -6.69 1.54 1.77
C GLU A 65 -5.77 1.77 2.98
N HIS A 66 -5.29 0.69 3.61
CA HIS A 66 -4.42 0.81 4.76
C HIS A 66 -3.04 1.39 4.43
N LEU A 67 -2.51 1.10 3.23
CA LEU A 67 -1.26 1.69 2.76
C LEU A 67 -1.41 3.22 2.59
N LEU A 68 -2.51 3.68 2.00
CA LEU A 68 -2.78 5.11 1.83
C LEU A 68 -2.87 5.80 3.19
N SER A 69 -3.68 5.28 4.12
CA SER A 69 -3.81 5.86 5.46
C SER A 69 -2.48 5.92 6.21
N LEU A 70 -1.61 4.92 6.02
CA LEU A 70 -0.27 4.92 6.62
C LEU A 70 0.63 5.99 6.00
N MET A 71 0.59 6.11 4.67
CA MET A 71 1.33 7.12 3.93
C MET A 71 0.91 8.55 4.31
N GLU A 72 -0.40 8.81 4.44
CA GLU A 72 -0.97 10.08 4.90
C GLU A 72 -0.50 10.42 6.33
N LYS A 73 -0.55 9.44 7.24
CA LYS A 73 -0.11 9.60 8.64
C LYS A 73 1.37 9.95 8.75
N MET A 74 2.21 9.35 7.92
CA MET A 74 3.65 9.64 7.91
C MET A 74 3.96 11.00 7.27
N GLY A 75 3.25 11.33 6.19
CA GLY A 75 3.56 12.46 5.34
C GLY A 75 4.80 12.23 4.47
N THR A 76 4.87 12.97 3.37
CA THR A 76 5.89 12.75 2.32
C THR A 76 7.33 12.97 2.76
N LYS A 77 7.58 13.90 3.69
CA LYS A 77 8.93 14.15 4.22
C LYS A 77 9.48 12.90 4.90
N LYS A 78 8.73 12.34 5.87
CA LYS A 78 9.14 11.12 6.58
C LYS A 78 9.20 9.91 5.66
N LEU A 79 8.27 9.81 4.69
CA LEU A 79 8.31 8.74 3.68
C LEU A 79 9.62 8.77 2.88
N ALA A 80 10.09 9.95 2.49
CA ALA A 80 11.31 10.12 1.72
C ALA A 80 12.59 9.77 2.51
N GLU A 81 12.53 9.85 3.84
CA GLU A 81 13.63 9.45 4.74
C GLU A 81 13.67 7.93 4.96
N THR A 82 12.67 7.17 4.52
CA THR A 82 12.65 5.72 4.69
C THR A 82 13.49 5.00 3.62
N PRO A 83 14.07 3.83 3.96
CA PRO A 83 14.69 2.94 2.96
C PRO A 83 13.70 2.38 1.91
N ARG A 84 12.39 2.66 2.05
CA ARG A 84 11.35 2.19 1.13
C ARG A 84 10.92 3.25 0.12
N ALA A 85 11.48 4.46 0.19
CA ALA A 85 11.11 5.59 -0.67
C ALA A 85 11.14 5.23 -2.16
N GLU A 86 12.20 4.57 -2.63
CA GLU A 86 12.34 4.20 -4.05
C GLU A 86 11.30 3.17 -4.50
N ARG A 87 10.90 2.25 -3.61
CA ARG A 87 9.88 1.23 -3.91
C ARG A 87 8.45 1.78 -3.87
N LEU A 88 8.21 2.92 -3.21
CA LEU A 88 6.86 3.48 -3.07
C LEU A 88 6.28 3.96 -4.39
N VAL A 89 7.09 4.60 -5.22
CA VAL A 89 6.66 5.14 -6.51
C VAL A 89 6.12 4.04 -7.44
N PRO A 90 6.85 2.96 -7.75
CA PRO A 90 6.33 1.91 -8.61
C PRO A 90 5.12 1.18 -8.00
N VAL A 91 5.06 1.04 -6.68
CA VAL A 91 3.88 0.48 -5.99
C VAL A 91 2.66 1.38 -6.17
N ALA A 92 2.77 2.68 -5.87
CA ALA A 92 1.68 3.63 -6.00
C ALA A 92 1.17 3.73 -7.45
N VAL A 93 2.08 3.75 -8.44
CA VAL A 93 1.70 3.74 -9.86
C VAL A 93 0.96 2.47 -10.24
N ARG A 94 1.43 1.30 -9.78
CA ARG A 94 0.76 0.03 -10.07
C ARG A 94 -0.63 -0.03 -9.44
N VAL A 95 -0.79 0.46 -8.21
CA VAL A 95 -2.09 0.54 -7.53
C VAL A 95 -3.01 1.54 -8.25
N ALA A 96 -2.49 2.66 -8.76
CA ALA A 96 -3.26 3.64 -9.53
C ALA A 96 -3.78 3.09 -10.87
N GLN A 97 -3.18 2.00 -11.35
CA GLN A 97 -3.55 1.28 -12.58
C GLN A 97 -4.35 0.00 -12.33
N ASP A 98 -4.81 -0.25 -11.10
CA ASP A 98 -5.55 -1.48 -10.75
C ASP A 98 -6.85 -1.64 -11.57
N SER A 99 -7.35 -2.87 -11.74
CA SER A 99 -8.64 -3.11 -12.40
C SER A 99 -9.83 -2.64 -11.57
N HIS A 100 -9.69 -2.57 -10.23
CA HIS A 100 -10.75 -2.18 -9.31
C HIS A 100 -10.79 -0.67 -9.04
N LYS A 101 -11.99 -0.07 -9.07
CA LYS A 101 -12.19 1.39 -9.01
C LYS A 101 -11.65 2.01 -7.72
N ASP A 102 -12.02 1.48 -6.55
CA ASP A 102 -11.56 2.05 -5.28
C ASP A 102 -10.05 1.89 -5.12
N THR A 103 -9.51 0.75 -5.56
CA THR A 103 -8.07 0.47 -5.49
C THR A 103 -7.30 1.47 -6.35
N ARG A 104 -7.77 1.74 -7.58
CA ARG A 104 -7.21 2.82 -8.40
C ARG A 104 -7.28 4.16 -7.73
N HIS A 105 -8.42 4.51 -7.13
CA HIS A 105 -8.60 5.79 -6.46
C HIS A 105 -7.57 5.96 -5.32
N TYR A 106 -7.37 4.94 -4.49
CA TYR A 106 -6.34 4.98 -3.44
C TYR A 106 -4.94 5.16 -4.03
N GLY A 107 -4.61 4.43 -5.10
CA GLY A 107 -3.31 4.59 -5.78
C GLY A 107 -3.12 5.99 -6.38
N GLN A 108 -4.17 6.58 -6.95
CA GLN A 108 -4.12 7.95 -7.49
C GLN A 108 -3.86 8.98 -6.39
N GLU A 109 -4.49 8.85 -5.23
CA GLU A 109 -4.21 9.72 -4.08
C GLU A 109 -2.78 9.52 -3.54
N MET A 110 -2.28 8.28 -3.51
CA MET A 110 -0.86 8.02 -3.18
C MET A 110 0.08 8.75 -4.13
N VAL A 111 -0.14 8.63 -5.45
CA VAL A 111 0.70 9.31 -6.47
C VAL A 111 0.63 10.83 -6.32
N LYS A 112 -0.56 11.39 -6.16
CA LYS A 112 -0.78 12.83 -5.94
C LYS A 112 -0.02 13.32 -4.71
N MET A 113 -0.09 12.57 -3.61
CA MET A 113 0.64 12.92 -2.41
C MET A 113 2.16 12.85 -2.64
N LEU A 114 2.68 11.79 -3.25
CA LEU A 114 4.11 11.64 -3.57
C LEU A 114 4.63 12.82 -4.43
N MET A 115 3.84 13.31 -5.39
CA MET A 115 4.19 14.45 -6.26
C MET A 115 4.44 15.78 -5.51
N THR A 116 4.01 15.90 -4.25
CA THR A 116 4.27 17.09 -3.42
C THR A 116 5.73 17.17 -2.93
N HIS A 117 6.53 16.12 -3.10
CA HIS A 117 7.91 16.06 -2.61
C HIS A 117 8.92 15.86 -3.76
N ARG A 118 9.98 16.68 -3.78
CA ARG A 118 10.96 16.73 -4.89
C ARG A 118 11.61 15.39 -5.19
N THR A 119 11.97 14.61 -4.17
CA THR A 119 12.60 13.28 -4.34
C THR A 119 11.67 12.32 -5.08
N PHE A 120 10.41 12.24 -4.66
CA PHE A 120 9.45 11.33 -5.27
C PHE A 120 9.02 11.79 -6.66
N LYS A 121 8.91 13.10 -6.89
CA LYS A 121 8.66 13.65 -8.22
C LYS A 121 9.72 13.23 -9.23
N ARG A 122 11.01 13.34 -8.86
CA ARG A 122 12.12 12.90 -9.71
C ARG A 122 12.07 11.40 -10.01
N LEU A 123 11.79 10.58 -8.99
CA LEU A 123 11.64 9.13 -9.14
C LEU A 123 10.45 8.77 -10.05
N LEU A 124 9.34 9.53 -9.97
CA LEU A 124 8.18 9.31 -10.85
C LEU A 124 8.52 9.65 -12.30
N GLU A 125 9.18 10.78 -12.55
CA GLU A 125 9.63 11.21 -13.89
C GLU A 125 10.53 10.16 -14.54
N GLN A 126 11.48 9.59 -13.78
CA GLN A 126 12.33 8.48 -14.24
C GLN A 126 11.50 7.26 -14.64
N SER A 127 10.51 6.88 -13.82
CA SER A 127 9.67 5.71 -14.08
C SER A 127 8.72 5.84 -15.27
N VAL A 128 8.46 7.07 -15.74
CA VAL A 128 7.68 7.34 -16.95
C VAL A 128 8.60 7.30 -18.16
N SER A 129 9.76 7.95 -18.09
CA SER A 129 10.75 7.94 -19.16
C SER A 129 11.24 6.53 -19.53
N GLU A 130 11.29 5.59 -18.57
CA GLU A 130 11.64 4.19 -18.84
C GLU A 130 10.54 3.38 -19.54
N ARG A 131 9.28 3.84 -19.51
CA ARG A 131 8.15 3.15 -20.14
C ARG A 131 7.85 3.61 -21.56
N ASP A 132 8.37 4.78 -21.94
CA ASP A 132 8.21 5.38 -23.26
C ASP A 132 9.39 5.03 -24.23
N LEU A 133 10.31 4.16 -23.78
CA LEU A 133 11.44 3.61 -24.55
C LEU A 133 11.23 2.13 -24.88
#